data_AF-A0A0D3E678-F1
#
_entry.id   AF-A0A0D3E678-F1
#
_cell.length_a   1.000
_cell.length_b   1.000
_cell.length_c   1.000
_cell.angle_alpha   90.00
_cell.angle_beta   90.00
_cell.angle_gamma   90.00
#
_symmetry.space_group_name_H-M   'P 1'
#
loop_
_entity.id
_entity.type
_entity.pdbx_description
1 polymer ?
#
loop_
_entity_poly.entity_id
_entity_poly.type
_entity_poly.pdbx_seq_one_letter_code
_entity_poly.pdbx_strand_id
1 'polypeptide(L)'
;MALHEFISYGPQKDGANVNPMFRKTKDGRIFQWKVAKDDPLCTLKDAFVKVKRSQGFNIELKFDDNIVYGEEELCQTLENILKVVDEHAENRPIIFSSFHPDATRLIRNMQMSYPVFFLTNGGCEIYADVRKNSLDEAIKICKEGGLQGIVSEAKAILRTPSAITRVKDSKLSLISYGQLNNVVEVVYLQNLLGVEGVIVDMVMEISEAIANIEVRNEEDDEEDNGRKCQIMFGEESKKVSISSNDGIAFLTNLVPKTT
;
A
#
# COMPACT_ATOMS: atom_id res chain seq x y z
N MET A 1 11.19 -11.35 20.39
CA MET A 1 10.54 -12.68 20.37
C MET A 1 11.43 -13.65 19.63
N ALA A 2 11.73 -14.80 20.22
CA ALA A 2 12.53 -15.83 19.55
C ALA A 2 11.69 -16.65 18.56
N LEU A 3 12.30 -17.29 17.57
CA LEU A 3 11.55 -18.07 16.57
C LEU A 3 10.71 -19.19 17.21
N HIS A 4 11.24 -19.91 18.20
CA HIS A 4 10.52 -20.98 18.90
C HIS A 4 9.29 -20.45 19.67
N GLU A 5 9.38 -19.22 20.17
CA GLU A 5 8.28 -18.55 20.85
C GLU A 5 7.21 -18.13 19.84
N PHE A 6 7.60 -17.54 18.71
CA PHE A 6 6.69 -17.16 17.62
C PHE A 6 5.88 -18.35 17.08
N ILE A 7 6.54 -19.47 16.78
CA ILE A 7 5.89 -20.69 16.29
C ILE A 7 5.15 -21.48 17.38
N SER A 8 5.13 -21.00 18.62
CA SER A 8 4.28 -21.58 19.67
C SER A 8 2.85 -21.03 19.64
N TYR A 9 2.57 -19.98 18.86
CA TYR A 9 1.25 -19.35 18.76
C TYR A 9 0.53 -19.73 17.45
N GLY A 10 -0.78 -19.89 17.53
CA GLY A 10 -1.62 -20.20 16.36
C GLY A 10 -1.38 -21.60 15.79
N PRO A 11 -2.20 -22.02 14.80
CA PRO A 11 -2.10 -23.35 14.22
C PRO A 11 -0.65 -23.67 13.79
N GLN A 12 -0.17 -24.87 14.10
CA GLN A 12 1.16 -25.33 13.68
C GLN A 12 1.03 -26.59 12.83
N LYS A 13 1.99 -26.81 11.93
CA LYS A 13 1.99 -27.96 11.00
C LYS A 13 1.86 -29.31 11.73
N ASP A 14 2.48 -29.41 12.90
CA ASP A 14 2.55 -30.67 13.67
C ASP A 14 1.43 -30.78 14.72
N GLY A 15 0.53 -29.79 14.80
CA GLY A 15 -0.66 -29.81 15.67
C GLY A 15 -0.41 -29.74 17.18
N ALA A 16 0.83 -29.60 17.64
CA ALA A 16 1.19 -29.68 19.06
C ALA A 16 1.27 -28.31 19.77
N ASN A 17 0.76 -28.25 21.02
CA ASN A 17 0.93 -27.19 22.03
C ASN A 17 0.90 -25.74 21.52
N VAL A 18 -0.29 -25.34 21.05
CA VAL A 18 -0.54 -24.03 20.48
C VAL A 18 -1.06 -23.06 21.54
N ASN A 19 -0.29 -22.02 21.85
CA ASN A 19 -0.77 -20.85 22.57
C ASN A 19 -1.83 -20.13 21.70
N PRO A 20 -2.96 -19.67 22.29
CA PRO A 20 -3.99 -18.99 21.53
C PRO A 20 -3.49 -17.63 21.02
N MET A 21 -3.85 -17.30 19.78
CA MET A 21 -3.68 -15.94 19.26
C MET A 21 -4.83 -15.05 19.73
N PHE A 22 -4.55 -13.76 19.86
CA PHE A 22 -5.53 -12.74 20.21
C PHE A 22 -5.50 -11.61 19.20
N ARG A 23 -6.67 -11.00 18.96
CA ARG A 23 -6.80 -9.77 18.19
C ARG A 23 -7.27 -8.64 19.10
N LYS A 24 -6.72 -7.45 18.88
CA LYS A 24 -7.17 -6.21 19.50
C LYS A 24 -7.94 -5.40 18.47
N THR A 25 -9.17 -5.00 18.78
CA THR A 25 -9.96 -4.09 17.94
C THR A 25 -9.50 -2.66 18.10
N LYS A 26 -9.91 -1.76 17.19
CA LYS A 26 -9.53 -0.34 17.22
C LYS A 26 -9.94 0.37 18.51
N ASP A 27 -11.02 -0.07 19.15
CA ASP A 27 -11.49 0.44 20.45
C ASP A 27 -10.83 -0.24 21.66
N GLY A 28 -9.80 -1.06 21.42
CA GLY A 28 -8.95 -1.65 22.46
C GLY A 28 -9.44 -2.97 23.04
N ARG A 29 -10.61 -3.48 22.64
CA ARG A 29 -11.11 -4.78 23.11
C ARG A 29 -10.26 -5.93 22.57
N ILE A 30 -10.00 -6.93 23.41
CA ILE A 30 -9.18 -8.09 23.06
C ILE A 30 -10.09 -9.32 22.94
N PHE A 31 -9.96 -10.04 21.84
CA PHE A 31 -10.70 -11.27 21.57
C PHE A 31 -9.73 -12.37 21.20
N GLN A 32 -10.02 -13.60 21.61
CA GLN A 32 -9.33 -14.77 21.07
C GLN A 32 -9.57 -14.81 19.55
N TRP A 33 -8.50 -15.02 18.79
CA TRP A 33 -8.57 -15.25 17.35
C TRP A 33 -9.23 -16.61 17.10
N LYS A 34 -10.39 -16.61 16.45
CA LYS A 34 -11.12 -17.80 16.04
C LYS A 34 -11.59 -17.60 14.61
N VAL A 35 -11.16 -18.49 13.72
CA VAL A 35 -11.50 -18.48 12.29
C VAL A 35 -11.89 -19.90 11.86
N ALA A 36 -12.68 -20.01 10.79
CA ALA A 36 -13.16 -21.30 10.30
C ALA A 36 -12.05 -22.15 9.66
N LYS A 37 -11.10 -21.48 9.00
CA LYS A 37 -9.91 -22.08 8.40
C LYS A 37 -8.72 -21.18 8.72
N ASP A 38 -7.63 -21.80 9.12
CA ASP A 38 -6.40 -21.12 9.50
C ASP A 38 -5.20 -21.95 9.02
N ASP A 39 -4.08 -21.30 8.75
CA ASP A 39 -2.85 -21.92 8.29
C ASP A 39 -1.69 -21.57 9.23
N PRO A 40 -0.61 -22.37 9.27
CA PRO A 40 0.54 -22.06 10.10
C PRO A 40 1.20 -20.73 9.73
N LEU A 41 1.70 -20.04 10.76
CA LEU A 41 2.48 -18.82 10.59
C LEU A 41 3.68 -19.06 9.67
N CYS A 42 3.96 -18.09 8.80
CA CYS A 42 5.09 -18.15 7.88
C CYS A 42 6.22 -17.23 8.33
N THR A 43 7.46 -17.67 8.11
CA THR A 43 8.63 -16.80 8.22
C THR A 43 8.89 -16.07 6.90
N LEU A 44 9.66 -14.97 6.93
CA LEU A 44 10.08 -14.29 5.70
C LEU A 44 10.88 -15.23 4.77
N LYS A 45 11.71 -16.11 5.34
CA LYS A 45 12.39 -17.19 4.61
C LYS A 45 11.41 -18.12 3.91
N ASP A 46 10.38 -18.58 4.62
CA ASP A 46 9.35 -19.44 4.03
C ASP A 46 8.68 -18.76 2.83
N ALA A 47 8.42 -17.46 2.92
CA ALA A 47 7.83 -16.69 1.84
C ALA A 47 8.74 -16.69 0.59
N PHE A 48 10.02 -16.39 0.75
CA PHE A 48 10.99 -16.42 -0.37
C PHE A 48 11.14 -17.81 -1.00
N VAL A 49 11.10 -18.87 -0.20
CA VAL A 49 11.26 -20.25 -0.69
C VAL A 49 10.00 -20.76 -1.39
N LYS A 50 8.81 -20.43 -0.89
CA LYS A 50 7.54 -21.02 -1.36
C LYS A 50 6.84 -20.22 -2.46
N VAL A 51 6.98 -18.90 -2.47
CA VAL A 51 6.39 -18.05 -3.52
C VAL A 51 7.17 -18.27 -4.82
N LYS A 52 6.50 -18.29 -5.98
CA LYS A 52 7.15 -18.44 -7.29
C LYS A 52 8.22 -17.37 -7.50
N ARG A 53 9.39 -17.75 -8.04
CA ARG A 53 10.54 -16.84 -8.28
C ARG A 53 10.24 -15.63 -9.18
N SER A 54 9.25 -15.74 -10.07
CA SER A 54 8.81 -14.64 -10.93
C SER A 54 8.16 -13.49 -10.16
N GLN A 55 7.72 -13.71 -8.93
CA GLN A 55 7.03 -12.69 -8.14
C GLN A 55 8.02 -11.91 -7.26
N GLY A 56 7.87 -10.59 -7.28
CA GLY A 56 8.50 -9.69 -6.32
C GLY A 56 7.78 -9.65 -4.98
N PHE A 57 8.36 -8.90 -4.05
CA PHE A 57 7.78 -8.67 -2.72
C PHE A 57 7.65 -7.19 -2.41
N ASN A 58 6.50 -6.80 -1.85
CA ASN A 58 6.38 -5.55 -1.11
C ASN A 58 6.40 -5.90 0.39
N ILE A 59 7.49 -5.56 1.07
CA ILE A 59 7.74 -5.90 2.46
C ILE A 59 7.45 -4.67 3.33
N GLU A 60 6.32 -4.69 4.05
CA GLU A 60 6.01 -3.70 5.09
C GLU A 60 6.79 -4.04 6.37
N LEU A 61 7.64 -3.12 6.80
CA LEU A 61 8.33 -3.15 8.09
C LEU A 61 7.40 -2.55 9.15
N LYS A 62 6.94 -3.39 10.07
CA LYS A 62 5.92 -3.02 11.04
C LYS A 62 6.51 -2.88 12.44
N PHE A 63 6.26 -1.74 13.07
CA PHE A 63 6.68 -1.39 14.42
C PHE A 63 5.44 -0.96 15.22
N ASP A 64 5.45 -1.18 16.53
CA ASP A 64 4.31 -0.81 17.39
C ASP A 64 4.30 0.71 17.64
N ASP A 65 3.23 1.38 17.23
CA ASP A 65 3.07 2.83 17.41
C ASP A 65 3.01 3.27 18.89
N ASN A 66 2.82 2.34 19.84
CA ASN A 66 2.80 2.62 21.28
C ASN A 66 4.17 2.43 21.95
N ILE A 67 5.18 1.97 21.21
CA ILE A 67 6.53 1.75 21.70
C ILE A 67 7.45 2.80 21.09
N VAL A 68 8.27 3.43 21.94
CA VAL A 68 9.34 4.32 21.49
C VAL A 68 10.58 3.47 21.28
N TYR A 69 10.90 3.19 20.03
CA TYR A 69 12.08 2.42 19.66
C TYR A 69 13.34 3.29 19.66
N GLY A 70 14.43 2.77 20.23
CA GLY A 70 15.76 3.36 20.07
C GLY A 70 16.35 3.06 18.70
N GLU A 71 17.27 3.90 18.22
CA GLU A 71 17.92 3.68 16.91
C GLU A 71 18.65 2.33 16.84
N GLU A 72 19.34 1.92 17.92
CA GLU A 72 20.03 0.61 17.99
C GLU A 72 19.05 -0.57 17.84
N GLU A 73 17.88 -0.49 18.48
CA GLU A 73 16.85 -1.54 18.39
C GLU A 73 16.24 -1.64 16.99
N LEU A 74 15.98 -0.50 16.35
CA LEU A 74 15.55 -0.45 14.96
C LEU A 74 16.61 -1.05 14.05
N CYS A 75 17.87 -0.61 14.17
CA CYS A 75 18.99 -1.11 13.39
C CYS A 75 19.13 -2.63 13.52
N GLN A 76 19.15 -3.14 14.75
CA GLN A 76 19.29 -4.58 14.99
C GLN A 76 18.15 -5.39 14.35
N THR A 77 16.92 -4.87 14.39
CA THR A 77 15.76 -5.50 13.76
C THR A 77 15.89 -5.50 12.24
N LEU A 78 16.28 -4.37 11.65
CA LEU A 78 16.45 -4.22 10.21
C LEU A 78 17.60 -5.09 9.68
N GLU A 79 18.72 -5.20 10.39
CA GLU A 79 19.84 -6.08 10.04
C GLU A 79 19.40 -7.55 9.98
N ASN A 80 18.60 -8.00 10.94
CA ASN A 80 18.07 -9.37 10.94
C ASN A 80 17.16 -9.64 9.73
N ILE A 81 16.35 -8.65 9.34
CA ILE A 81 15.49 -8.74 8.15
C ILE A 81 16.35 -8.78 6.88
N LEU A 82 17.32 -7.86 6.75
CA LEU A 82 18.21 -7.77 5.60
C LEU A 82 19.03 -9.04 5.42
N LYS A 83 19.52 -9.65 6.51
CA LYS A 83 20.21 -10.94 6.44
C LYS A 83 19.35 -12.02 5.77
N VAL A 84 18.07 -12.13 6.14
CA VAL A 84 17.15 -13.10 5.53
C VAL A 84 16.91 -12.78 4.06
N VAL A 85 16.81 -11.49 3.71
CA VAL A 85 16.66 -11.03 2.33
C VAL A 85 17.90 -11.38 1.51
N ASP A 86 19.10 -11.05 1.98
CA ASP A 86 20.36 -11.33 1.28
C ASP A 86 20.59 -12.84 1.07
N GLU A 87 20.20 -13.66 2.04
CA GLU A 87 20.35 -15.12 1.96
C GLU A 87 19.32 -15.81 1.05
N HIS A 88 18.13 -15.21 0.83
CA HIS A 88 16.98 -15.93 0.24
C HIS A 88 16.21 -15.20 -0.86
N ALA A 89 16.35 -13.89 -1.02
CA ALA A 89 15.64 -13.12 -2.04
C ALA A 89 16.14 -13.40 -3.47
N GLU A 90 17.39 -13.86 -3.62
CA GLU A 90 18.06 -14.00 -4.91
C GLU A 90 17.97 -12.68 -5.71
N ASN A 91 17.57 -12.72 -6.98
CA ASN A 91 17.42 -11.54 -7.84
C ASN A 91 15.97 -11.01 -7.91
N ARG A 92 15.15 -11.29 -6.91
CA ARG A 92 13.74 -10.84 -6.91
C ARG A 92 13.64 -9.33 -6.77
N PRO A 93 12.69 -8.68 -7.46
CA PRO A 93 12.35 -7.30 -7.17
C PRO A 93 11.70 -7.20 -5.79
N ILE A 94 12.20 -6.30 -4.94
CA ILE A 94 11.69 -6.06 -3.60
C ILE A 94 11.48 -4.56 -3.41
N ILE A 95 10.38 -4.20 -2.77
CA ILE A 95 10.11 -2.86 -2.23
C ILE A 95 10.04 -2.99 -0.72
N PHE A 96 10.74 -2.13 0.01
CA PHE A 96 10.51 -1.95 1.44
C PHE A 96 9.57 -0.79 1.69
N SER A 97 8.68 -0.92 2.66
CA SER A 97 7.82 0.17 3.09
C SER A 97 7.63 0.19 4.60
N SER A 98 7.39 1.36 5.20
CA SER A 98 7.03 1.44 6.63
C SER A 98 6.27 2.73 6.95
N PHE A 99 5.39 2.67 7.95
CA PHE A 99 4.78 3.85 8.56
C PHE A 99 5.72 4.55 9.56
N HIS A 100 6.84 3.91 9.93
CA HIS A 100 7.78 4.44 10.90
C HIS A 100 8.86 5.28 10.19
N PRO A 101 8.91 6.62 10.39
CA PRO A 101 9.83 7.48 9.65
C PRO A 101 11.30 7.07 9.83
N ASP A 102 11.71 6.82 11.07
CA ASP A 102 13.12 6.49 11.36
C ASP A 102 13.53 5.13 10.78
N ALA A 103 12.64 4.13 10.78
CA ALA A 103 12.92 2.84 10.17
C ALA A 103 13.13 2.94 8.65
N THR A 104 12.32 3.77 7.95
CA THR A 104 12.51 3.99 6.50
C THR A 104 13.85 4.66 6.18
N ARG A 105 14.26 5.66 6.97
CA ARG A 105 15.58 6.30 6.85
C ARG A 105 16.71 5.30 7.09
N LEU A 106 16.62 4.52 8.17
CA LEU A 106 17.66 3.56 8.54
C LEU A 106 17.81 2.46 7.48
N ILE A 107 16.73 1.84 7.03
CA ILE A 107 16.85 0.79 6.01
C ILE A 107 17.34 1.34 4.67
N ARG A 108 17.00 2.60 4.31
CA ARG A 108 17.56 3.25 3.11
C ARG A 108 19.08 3.48 3.22
N ASN A 109 19.61 3.69 4.42
CA ASN A 109 21.04 3.84 4.66
C ASN A 109 21.76 2.49 4.73
N MET A 110 21.09 1.46 5.24
CA MET A 110 21.67 0.12 5.40
C MET A 110 21.78 -0.67 4.09
N GLN A 111 20.92 -0.39 3.11
CA GLN A 111 20.96 -1.02 1.80
C GLN A 111 20.65 -0.04 0.67
N MET A 112 21.22 -0.27 -0.50
CA MET A 112 21.00 0.59 -1.67
C MET A 112 20.30 -0.11 -2.85
N SER A 113 20.14 -1.43 -2.79
CA SER A 113 19.68 -2.28 -3.88
C SER A 113 18.18 -2.20 -4.14
N TYR A 114 17.39 -2.00 -3.08
CA TYR A 114 15.93 -2.03 -3.12
C TYR A 114 15.36 -0.65 -2.82
N PRO A 115 14.32 -0.20 -3.55
CA PRO A 115 13.64 1.02 -3.24
C PRO A 115 12.92 0.93 -1.88
N VAL A 116 12.90 2.06 -1.18
CA VAL A 116 12.23 2.23 0.11
C VAL A 116 11.15 3.28 -0.05
N PHE A 117 9.96 2.97 0.46
CA PHE A 117 8.79 3.83 0.41
C PHE A 117 8.30 4.16 1.82
N PHE A 118 7.75 5.35 2.00
CA PHE A 118 7.08 5.72 3.25
C PHE A 118 5.56 5.48 3.15
N LEU A 119 5.01 4.75 4.12
CA LEU A 119 3.57 4.53 4.23
C LEU A 119 2.90 5.68 4.98
N THR A 120 1.76 6.15 4.48
CA THR A 120 1.01 7.22 5.13
C THR A 120 -0.50 7.08 4.95
N ASN A 121 -1.25 7.43 6.00
CA ASN A 121 -2.69 7.62 5.91
C ASN A 121 -3.07 9.00 5.35
N GLY A 122 -2.09 9.87 5.05
CA GLY A 122 -2.29 11.17 4.42
C GLY A 122 -3.28 12.07 5.17
N GLY A 123 -3.32 11.97 6.51
CA GLY A 123 -4.24 12.72 7.37
C GLY A 123 -5.63 12.10 7.54
N CYS A 124 -5.89 10.92 6.98
CA CYS A 124 -7.11 10.14 7.29
C CYS A 124 -7.09 9.55 8.71
N GLU A 125 -5.91 9.45 9.31
CA GLU A 125 -5.67 9.04 10.69
C GLU A 125 -4.59 9.97 11.27
N ILE A 126 -4.76 10.36 12.54
CA ILE A 126 -3.85 11.27 13.25
C ILE A 126 -3.07 10.48 14.28
N TYR A 127 -1.75 10.52 14.16
CA TYR A 127 -0.77 9.92 15.05
C TYR A 127 -0.15 10.97 15.98
N ALA A 128 0.40 10.50 17.10
CA ALA A 128 1.19 11.34 18.00
C ALA A 128 2.46 11.88 17.30
N ASP A 129 3.10 11.08 16.46
CA ASP A 129 4.18 11.54 15.58
C ASP A 129 3.60 12.33 14.41
N VAL A 130 3.77 13.64 14.47
CA VAL A 130 3.25 14.59 13.47
C VAL A 130 3.78 14.34 12.06
N ARG A 131 4.97 13.72 11.93
CA ARG A 131 5.59 13.39 10.64
C ARG A 131 4.74 12.40 9.83
N LYS A 132 3.82 11.67 10.47
CA LYS A 132 2.93 10.68 9.82
C LYS A 132 1.61 11.27 9.30
N ASN A 133 1.29 12.53 9.63
CA ASN A 133 -0.09 13.02 9.60
C ASN A 133 -0.52 13.72 8.30
N SER A 134 0.34 13.81 7.29
CA SER A 134 -0.04 14.41 6.00
C SER A 134 0.78 13.86 4.84
N LEU A 135 0.28 14.09 3.62
CA LEU A 135 1.04 13.82 2.39
C LEU A 135 2.26 14.74 2.26
N ASP A 136 2.18 15.97 2.74
CA ASP A 136 3.30 16.92 2.64
C ASP A 136 4.45 16.52 3.60
N GLU A 137 4.13 16.01 4.79
CA GLU A 137 5.15 15.43 5.69
C GLU A 137 5.72 14.13 5.11
N ALA A 138 4.91 13.29 4.46
CA ALA A 138 5.40 12.11 3.76
C ALA A 138 6.40 12.47 2.63
N ILE A 139 6.12 13.53 1.85
CA ILE A 139 7.05 14.06 0.84
C ILE A 139 8.35 14.51 1.51
N LYS A 140 8.26 15.23 2.62
CA LYS A 140 9.43 15.71 3.37
C LYS A 140 10.30 14.54 3.86
N ILE A 141 9.71 13.54 4.51
CA ILE A 141 10.41 12.31 4.94
C ILE A 141 11.14 11.68 3.77
N CYS A 142 10.45 11.51 2.63
CA CYS A 142 11.05 10.86 1.48
C CYS A 142 12.24 11.64 0.93
N LYS A 143 12.14 12.96 0.83
CA LYS A 143 13.22 13.81 0.33
C LYS A 143 14.42 13.86 1.27
N GLU A 144 14.17 14.01 2.57
CA GLU A 144 15.23 14.07 3.58
C GLU A 144 15.92 12.71 3.76
N GLY A 145 15.15 11.62 3.67
CA GLY A 145 15.66 10.25 3.80
C GLY A 145 16.20 9.63 2.52
N GLY A 146 16.10 10.30 1.36
CA GLY A 146 16.48 9.72 0.07
C GLY A 146 15.64 8.51 -0.35
N LEU A 147 14.37 8.47 0.05
CA LEU A 147 13.42 7.41 -0.27
C LEU A 147 12.90 7.56 -1.70
N GLN A 148 12.42 6.46 -2.28
CA GLN A 148 12.01 6.40 -3.69
C GLN A 148 10.54 6.79 -3.89
N GLY A 149 9.70 6.68 -2.87
CA GLY A 149 8.31 7.05 -3.02
C GLY A 149 7.45 6.93 -1.77
N ILE A 150 6.15 7.13 -1.99
CA ILE A 150 5.11 7.13 -0.95
C ILE A 150 4.10 6.03 -1.28
N VAL A 151 3.64 5.31 -0.26
CA VAL A 151 2.47 4.44 -0.32
C VAL A 151 1.37 5.10 0.52
N SER A 152 0.34 5.65 -0.12
CA SER A 152 -0.70 6.44 0.57
C SER A 152 -2.05 5.73 0.62
N GLU A 153 -2.82 5.99 1.66
CA GLU A 153 -4.25 5.67 1.65
C GLU A 153 -4.94 6.37 0.46
N ALA A 154 -5.66 5.60 -0.35
CA ALA A 154 -6.33 6.04 -1.58
C ALA A 154 -7.30 7.20 -1.30
N LYS A 155 -8.02 7.13 -0.18
CA LYS A 155 -8.91 8.21 0.25
C LYS A 155 -8.19 9.55 0.44
N ALA A 156 -6.94 9.54 0.90
CA ALA A 156 -6.18 10.78 1.12
C ALA A 156 -5.82 11.46 -0.21
N ILE A 157 -5.32 10.70 -1.19
CA ILE A 157 -4.94 11.24 -2.49
C ILE A 157 -6.15 11.69 -3.31
N LEU A 158 -7.29 10.98 -3.23
CA LEU A 158 -8.51 11.33 -3.95
C LEU A 158 -9.19 12.59 -3.40
N ARG A 159 -9.03 12.87 -2.10
CA ARG A 159 -9.50 14.11 -1.46
C ARG A 159 -8.64 15.32 -1.81
N THR A 160 -7.39 15.10 -2.22
CA THR A 160 -6.47 16.19 -2.57
C THR A 160 -5.70 15.82 -3.84
N PRO A 161 -6.35 15.85 -5.02
CA PRO A 161 -5.69 15.48 -6.29
C PRO A 161 -4.43 16.31 -6.58
N SER A 162 -4.38 17.57 -6.12
CA SER A 162 -3.19 18.42 -6.23
C SER A 162 -1.98 17.87 -5.46
N ALA A 163 -2.18 16.99 -4.47
CA ALA A 163 -1.08 16.32 -3.79
C ALA A 163 -0.37 15.31 -4.69
N ILE A 164 -1.08 14.66 -5.61
CA ILE A 164 -0.48 13.74 -6.59
C ILE A 164 0.53 14.50 -7.46
N THR A 165 0.18 15.71 -7.92
CA THR A 165 1.09 16.59 -8.65
C THR A 165 2.31 16.95 -7.80
N ARG A 166 2.14 17.31 -6.53
CA ARG A 166 3.28 17.64 -5.65
C ARG A 166 4.24 16.47 -5.42
N VAL A 167 3.71 15.24 -5.30
CA VAL A 167 4.52 14.03 -5.18
C VAL A 167 5.36 13.83 -6.46
N LYS A 168 4.72 13.95 -7.64
CA LYS A 168 5.40 13.87 -8.94
C LYS A 168 6.45 14.95 -9.14
N ASP A 169 6.13 16.20 -8.83
CA ASP A 169 7.06 17.34 -8.93
C ASP A 169 8.27 17.15 -7.98
N SER A 170 8.08 16.40 -6.90
CA SER A 170 9.15 16.00 -5.98
C SER A 170 9.97 14.80 -6.48
N LYS A 171 9.68 14.28 -7.68
CA LYS A 171 10.32 13.09 -8.29
C LYS A 171 10.21 11.83 -7.43
N LEU A 172 9.07 11.68 -6.77
CA LEU A 172 8.74 10.52 -5.94
C LEU A 172 7.69 9.67 -6.65
N SER A 173 7.84 8.34 -6.58
CA SER A 173 6.80 7.41 -7.00
C SER A 173 5.63 7.43 -6.01
N LEU A 174 4.42 7.23 -6.51
CA LEU A 174 3.21 7.14 -5.68
C LEU A 174 2.49 5.83 -5.92
N ILE A 175 2.31 5.06 -4.84
CA ILE A 175 1.48 3.86 -4.79
C ILE A 175 0.33 4.16 -3.83
N SER A 176 -0.83 3.52 -4.02
CA SER A 176 -1.93 3.60 -3.06
C SER A 176 -2.30 2.26 -2.43
N TYR A 177 -2.93 2.32 -1.26
CA TYR A 177 -3.65 1.21 -0.65
C TYR A 177 -5.02 1.69 -0.17
N GLY A 178 -5.87 0.79 0.31
CA GLY A 178 -7.14 1.14 0.95
C GLY A 178 -8.35 0.52 0.29
N GLN A 179 -9.49 0.65 0.94
CA GLN A 179 -10.73 0.02 0.49
C GLN A 179 -11.19 0.52 -0.88
N LEU A 180 -10.85 1.76 -1.24
CA LEU A 180 -11.18 2.32 -2.55
C LEU A 180 -10.39 1.68 -3.70
N ASN A 181 -9.30 0.96 -3.42
CA ASN A 181 -8.57 0.21 -4.44
C ASN A 181 -9.26 -1.10 -4.85
N ASN A 182 -10.35 -1.47 -4.19
CA ASN A 182 -11.21 -2.58 -4.60
C ASN A 182 -12.35 -2.12 -5.54
N VAL A 183 -12.31 -0.87 -6.03
CA VAL A 183 -13.28 -0.32 -6.99
C VAL A 183 -12.55 -0.01 -8.30
N VAL A 184 -12.91 -0.72 -9.37
CA VAL A 184 -12.21 -0.68 -10.67
C VAL A 184 -12.13 0.74 -11.24
N GLU A 185 -13.24 1.47 -11.21
CA GLU A 185 -13.31 2.83 -11.71
C GLU A 185 -12.39 3.79 -10.93
N VAL A 186 -12.23 3.55 -9.62
CA VAL A 186 -11.35 4.34 -8.76
C VAL A 186 -9.89 4.00 -9.03
N VAL A 187 -9.55 2.72 -9.25
CA VAL A 187 -8.19 2.32 -9.65
C VAL A 187 -7.81 2.91 -11.01
N TYR A 188 -8.72 2.85 -11.98
CA TYR A 188 -8.49 3.44 -13.30
C TYR A 188 -8.26 4.95 -13.22
N LEU A 189 -9.06 5.66 -12.41
CA LEU A 189 -8.88 7.09 -12.19
C LEU A 189 -7.53 7.42 -11.53
N GLN A 190 -7.13 6.64 -10.52
CA GLN A 190 -5.81 6.80 -9.89
C GLN A 190 -4.67 6.66 -10.90
N ASN A 191 -4.77 5.69 -11.82
CA ASN A 191 -3.82 5.53 -12.92
C ASN A 191 -3.78 6.78 -13.83
N LEU A 192 -4.93 7.36 -14.20
CA LEU A 192 -4.97 8.60 -14.99
C LEU A 192 -4.34 9.80 -14.27
N LEU A 193 -4.52 9.88 -12.95
CA LEU A 193 -3.87 10.90 -12.13
C LEU A 193 -2.36 10.61 -11.94
N GLY A 194 -1.90 9.43 -12.38
CA GLY A 194 -0.54 8.91 -12.36
C GLY A 194 -0.04 8.47 -11.00
N VAL A 195 -0.91 7.80 -10.26
CA VAL A 195 -0.51 6.79 -9.28
C VAL A 195 0.08 5.61 -10.05
N GLU A 196 1.27 5.16 -9.67
CA GLU A 196 2.08 4.16 -10.39
C GLU A 196 1.76 2.72 -9.98
N GLY A 197 1.06 2.52 -8.86
CA GLY A 197 0.66 1.19 -8.41
C GLY A 197 -0.45 1.23 -7.36
N VAL A 198 -1.18 0.13 -7.25
CA VAL A 198 -2.25 -0.04 -6.25
C VAL A 198 -2.07 -1.34 -5.51
N ILE A 199 -2.30 -1.31 -4.20
CA ILE A 199 -2.41 -2.49 -3.33
C ILE A 199 -3.90 -2.77 -3.18
N VAL A 200 -4.31 -3.99 -3.55
CA VAL A 200 -5.72 -4.42 -3.59
C VAL A 200 -5.91 -5.72 -2.82
N ASP A 201 -7.12 -5.93 -2.31
CA ASP A 201 -7.48 -7.20 -1.66
C ASP A 201 -7.87 -8.25 -2.72
N MET A 202 -8.56 -7.81 -3.77
CA MET A 202 -9.12 -8.67 -4.83
C MET A 202 -8.27 -8.65 -6.12
N VAL A 203 -7.07 -9.24 -6.03
CA VAL A 203 -6.07 -9.15 -7.12
C VAL A 203 -6.59 -9.65 -8.47
N MET A 204 -7.26 -10.81 -8.51
CA MET A 204 -7.75 -11.40 -9.76
C MET A 204 -8.82 -10.52 -10.39
N GLU A 205 -9.85 -10.17 -9.62
CA GLU A 205 -11.01 -9.39 -10.08
C GLU A 205 -10.59 -8.02 -10.60
N ILE A 206 -9.73 -7.30 -9.87
CA ILE A 206 -9.26 -5.98 -10.29
C ILE A 206 -8.36 -6.10 -11.53
N SER A 207 -7.45 -7.08 -11.58
CA SER A 207 -6.54 -7.24 -12.72
C SER A 207 -7.29 -7.58 -14.01
N GLU A 208 -8.27 -8.47 -13.95
CA GLU A 208 -9.13 -8.83 -15.08
C GLU A 208 -9.98 -7.66 -15.53
N ALA A 209 -10.60 -6.93 -14.58
CA ALA A 209 -11.43 -5.79 -14.90
C ALA A 209 -10.64 -4.67 -15.59
N ILE A 210 -9.41 -4.38 -15.13
CA ILE A 210 -8.53 -3.39 -15.76
C ILE A 210 -8.11 -3.83 -17.16
N ALA A 211 -7.80 -5.12 -17.36
CA ALA A 211 -7.40 -5.66 -18.66
C ALA A 211 -8.53 -5.56 -19.72
N ASN A 212 -9.79 -5.52 -19.28
CA ASN A 212 -10.97 -5.44 -20.14
C ASN A 212 -11.52 -4.01 -20.31
N ILE A 213 -10.80 -2.98 -19.88
CA ILE A 213 -11.23 -1.59 -20.07
C ILE A 213 -11.07 -1.20 -21.54
N GLU A 214 -12.18 -0.88 -22.20
CA GLU A 214 -12.19 -0.28 -23.54
C GLU A 214 -12.33 1.24 -23.44
N VAL A 215 -11.40 1.97 -24.07
CA VAL A 215 -11.50 3.42 -24.26
C VAL A 215 -11.95 3.67 -25.68
N ARG A 216 -13.15 4.24 -25.84
CA ARG A 216 -13.68 4.67 -27.13
C ARG A 216 -13.55 6.18 -27.23
N ASN A 217 -12.88 6.64 -28.27
CA ASN A 217 -12.89 8.05 -28.65
C ASN A 217 -14.20 8.30 -29.40
N GLU A 218 -15.04 9.21 -28.91
CA GLU A 218 -16.12 9.74 -29.73
C GLU A 218 -15.45 10.72 -30.71
N GLU A 219 -15.11 10.21 -31.90
CA GLU A 219 -14.76 11.06 -33.04
C GLU A 219 -16.07 11.62 -33.64
N ASP A 220 -16.08 12.94 -33.83
CA ASP A 220 -16.98 13.73 -34.69
C ASP A 220 -18.41 14.04 -34.22
N ASP A 221 -18.53 14.82 -33.14
CA ASP A 221 -19.56 15.87 -33.11
C ASP A 221 -18.85 17.24 -32.99
N GLU A 222 -18.74 17.94 -34.11
CA GLU A 222 -18.32 19.34 -34.17
C GLU A 222 -19.30 20.19 -33.33
N GLU A 223 -18.98 20.43 -32.06
CA GLU A 223 -19.35 21.60 -31.23
C GLU A 223 -19.18 21.30 -29.73
N ASP A 224 -17.98 20.94 -29.24
CA ASP A 224 -17.63 21.18 -27.83
C ASP A 224 -16.12 21.12 -27.60
N ASN A 225 -15.62 22.03 -26.77
CA ASN A 225 -14.20 22.31 -26.60
C ASN A 225 -13.51 21.34 -25.61
N GLY A 226 -13.74 20.03 -25.78
CA GLY A 226 -13.15 19.00 -24.93
C GLY A 226 -13.25 17.61 -25.53
N ARG A 227 -12.10 16.93 -25.71
CA ARG A 227 -12.05 15.50 -26.07
C ARG A 227 -12.81 14.70 -25.00
N LYS A 228 -13.95 14.12 -25.35
CA LYS A 228 -14.70 13.18 -24.50
C LYS A 228 -14.25 11.76 -24.85
N CYS A 229 -13.74 11.03 -23.86
CA CYS A 229 -13.45 9.60 -23.97
C CYS A 229 -14.51 8.84 -23.17
N GLN A 230 -15.10 7.81 -23.79
CA GLN A 230 -16.02 6.89 -23.13
C GLN A 230 -15.24 5.68 -22.63
N ILE A 231 -15.38 5.37 -21.35
CA ILE A 231 -14.77 4.21 -20.72
C ILE A 231 -15.87 3.21 -20.38
N MET A 232 -15.68 1.97 -20.82
CA MET A 232 -16.61 0.87 -20.57
C MET A 232 -15.98 -0.12 -19.58
N PHE A 233 -16.74 -0.51 -18.55
CA PHE A 233 -16.33 -1.48 -17.53
C PHE A 233 -17.21 -2.74 -17.61
N GLY A 234 -16.73 -3.82 -18.22
CA GLY A 234 -17.46 -5.09 -18.32
C GLY A 234 -18.81 -5.01 -19.08
N GLU A 235 -19.67 -6.02 -18.91
CA GLU A 235 -20.99 -6.11 -19.56
C GLU A 235 -22.01 -5.11 -18.97
N GLU A 236 -21.93 -4.79 -17.67
CA GLU A 236 -22.73 -3.73 -17.04
C GLU A 236 -22.11 -2.35 -17.31
N SER A 237 -22.48 -1.81 -18.45
CA SER A 237 -21.98 -0.55 -19.04
C SER A 237 -22.21 0.68 -18.14
N LYS A 238 -21.26 1.05 -17.27
CA LYS A 238 -21.24 2.40 -16.67
C LYS A 238 -20.45 3.36 -17.56
N LYS A 239 -21.16 4.33 -18.15
CA LYS A 239 -20.54 5.41 -18.93
C LYS A 239 -19.88 6.42 -18.00
N VAL A 240 -18.57 6.60 -18.13
CA VAL A 240 -17.84 7.71 -17.50
C VAL A 240 -17.24 8.58 -18.61
N SER A 241 -17.70 9.82 -18.73
CA SER A 241 -17.11 10.84 -19.61
C SER A 241 -16.05 11.61 -18.83
N ILE A 242 -14.80 11.55 -19.28
CA ILE A 242 -13.71 12.29 -18.63
C ILE A 242 -13.22 13.39 -19.59
N SER A 243 -13.67 14.62 -19.38
CA SER A 243 -12.84 15.80 -19.71
C SER A 243 -11.91 16.10 -18.53
N SER A 244 -10.85 16.89 -18.74
CA SER A 244 -9.92 17.29 -17.68
C SER A 244 -10.58 17.96 -16.47
N ASN A 245 -11.80 18.49 -16.61
CA ASN A 245 -12.59 19.06 -15.52
C ASN A 245 -13.59 18.04 -14.90
N ASP A 246 -13.98 16.98 -15.62
CA ASP A 246 -15.01 16.02 -15.17
C ASP A 246 -14.46 14.93 -14.24
N GLY A 247 -13.15 14.64 -14.30
CA GLY A 247 -12.52 13.69 -13.36
C GLY A 247 -12.73 14.11 -11.89
N ILE A 248 -12.77 15.42 -11.62
CA ILE A 248 -13.05 15.97 -10.28
C ILE A 248 -14.55 15.85 -9.91
N ALA A 249 -15.46 16.02 -10.86
CA ALA A 249 -16.90 15.81 -10.61
C ALA A 249 -17.22 14.34 -10.30
N PHE A 250 -16.59 13.40 -11.02
CA PHE A 250 -16.69 11.96 -10.74
C PHE A 250 -16.18 11.60 -9.35
N LEU A 251 -15.06 12.21 -8.89
CA LEU A 251 -14.55 12.05 -7.52
C LEU A 251 -15.58 12.44 -6.46
N THR A 252 -16.32 13.54 -6.66
CA THR A 252 -17.32 14.00 -5.69
C THR A 252 -18.52 13.08 -5.54
N ASN A 253 -18.81 12.24 -6.55
CA ASN A 253 -19.88 11.24 -6.50
C ASN A 253 -19.45 9.92 -5.86
N LEU A 254 -18.15 9.58 -5.92
CA LEU A 254 -17.60 8.33 -5.39
C LEU A 254 -17.05 8.45 -3.97
N VAL A 255 -16.60 9.63 -3.56
CA VAL A 255 -16.15 9.88 -2.19
C VAL A 255 -17.37 10.27 -1.35
N PRO A 256 -17.76 9.49 -0.33
CA PRO A 256 -18.86 9.87 0.54
C PRO A 256 -18.61 11.26 1.13
N LYS A 257 -19.60 12.16 1.01
CA LYS A 257 -19.62 13.40 1.78
C LYS A 257 -19.67 13.01 3.26
N THR A 258 -18.54 13.09 3.96
CA THR A 258 -18.52 12.85 5.39
C THR A 258 -19.15 14.05 6.09
N THR A 259 -20.21 13.78 6.84
CA THR A 259 -20.63 14.54 8.04
C THR A 259 -19.48 14.72 9.01
#